data_AF-A0A6L8FW43-F1
#
_entry.id   AF-A0A6L8FW43-F1
#
_cell.length_a   1.000
_cell.length_b   1.000
_cell.length_c   1.000
_cell.angle_alpha   90.00
_cell.angle_beta   90.00
_cell.angle_gamma   90.00
#
_symmetry.space_group_name_H-M   'P 1'
#
loop_
_entity.id
_entity.type
_entity.pdbx_description
1 polymer ?
#
loop_
_entity_poly.entity_id
_entity_poly.type
_entity_poly.pdbx_seq_one_letter_code
_entity_poly.pdbx_strand_id
1 'polypeptide(L)'
;MRSIFAGIEYAGKSTLATMLGEYYRHRRVPIHGDDHFTLPDASLSPESRKILVDLPNDIKERGQRMQIHYHVDIIKKYACPLIVGRHLEEAV
;
A
#
# COMPACT_ATOMS: atom_id res chain seq x y z
N MET A 1 -0.08 16.28 -4.75
CA MET A 1 -1.31 15.88 -4.03
C MET A 1 -0.99 14.62 -3.27
N ARG A 2 -1.39 14.52 -2.00
CA ARG A 2 -1.16 13.32 -1.18
C ARG A 2 -2.42 12.47 -1.25
N SER A 3 -2.30 11.23 -1.72
CA SER A 3 -3.45 10.38 -2.03
C SER A 3 -3.30 8.99 -1.43
N ILE A 4 -4.38 8.48 -0.85
CA ILE A 4 -4.52 7.11 -0.35
C ILE A 4 -5.74 6.50 -1.03
N PHE A 5 -5.56 5.35 -1.68
CA PHE A 5 -6.61 4.60 -2.35
C PHE A 5 -6.87 3.29 -1.59
N ALA A 6 -8.03 3.19 -0.95
CA ALA A 6 -8.48 2.03 -0.18
C ALA A 6 -9.79 1.47 -0.75
N GLY A 7 -10.02 0.16 -0.63
CA GLY A 7 -11.24 -0.49 -1.09
C GLY A 7 -11.07 -1.97 -1.46
N ILE A 8 -12.19 -2.63 -1.76
CA ILE A 8 -12.25 -4.07 -2.02
C ILE A 8 -11.41 -4.52 -3.23
N GLU A 9 -11.16 -5.82 -3.34
CA GLU A 9 -10.45 -6.40 -4.48
C GLU A 9 -11.17 -6.10 -5.80
N TYR A 10 -10.39 -5.92 -6.86
CA TYR A 10 -10.89 -5.60 -8.21
C TYR A 10 -11.68 -4.28 -8.36
N ALA A 11 -11.71 -3.42 -7.34
CA ALA A 11 -12.32 -2.07 -7.43
C ALA A 11 -11.52 -1.06 -8.29
N GLY A 12 -10.49 -1.49 -9.02
CA GLY A 12 -9.72 -0.62 -9.93
C GLY A 12 -8.68 0.31 -9.27
N LYS A 13 -8.39 0.15 -7.97
CA LYS A 13 -7.44 1.01 -7.22
C LYS A 13 -6.04 1.05 -7.86
N SER A 14 -5.49 -0.12 -8.20
CA SER A 14 -4.18 -0.22 -8.85
C SER A 14 -4.20 0.43 -10.23
N THR A 15 -5.26 0.23 -11.02
CA THR A 15 -5.45 0.89 -12.32
C THR A 15 -5.45 2.41 -12.18
N LEU A 16 -6.22 2.94 -11.21
CA LEU A 16 -6.28 4.37 -10.94
C LEU A 16 -4.91 4.93 -10.54
N ALA A 17 -4.20 4.26 -9.63
CA ALA A 17 -2.88 4.68 -9.19
C ALA A 17 -1.84 4.69 -10.33
N THR A 18 -1.86 3.67 -11.20
CA THR A 18 -1.00 3.61 -12.39
C THR A 18 -1.28 4.77 -13.34
N MET A 19 -2.56 5.02 -13.68
CA MET A 19 -2.95 6.12 -14.57
C MET A 19 -2.60 7.49 -13.99
N LEU A 20 -2.79 7.70 -12.68
CA LEU A 20 -2.34 8.93 -12.01
C LEU A 20 -0.81 9.07 -12.04
N GLY A 21 -0.09 7.98 -11.84
CA GLY A 21 1.36 7.98 -11.92
C GLY A 21 1.89 8.35 -13.31
N GLU A 22 1.26 7.82 -14.36
CA GLU A 22 1.53 8.21 -15.74
C GLU A 22 1.21 9.69 -15.99
N TYR A 23 0.05 10.15 -15.56
CA TYR A 23 -0.39 11.55 -15.65
C TYR A 23 0.61 12.52 -15.02
N TYR A 24 1.13 12.19 -13.83
CA TYR A 24 2.13 13.03 -13.15
C TYR A 24 3.50 12.96 -13.84
N ARG A 25 3.90 11.78 -14.32
CA ARG A 25 5.14 11.58 -15.08
C ARG A 25 5.14 12.42 -16.36
N HIS A 26 4.03 12.46 -17.10
CA HIS A 26 3.87 13.31 -18.29
C HIS A 26 4.03 14.81 -17.98
N ARG A 27 3.68 15.23 -16.76
CA ARG A 27 3.88 16.61 -16.27
C ARG A 27 5.22 16.84 -15.58
N ARG A 28 6.11 15.85 -15.57
CA ARG A 28 7.41 15.89 -14.87
C ARG A 28 7.26 16.19 -13.37
N VAL A 29 6.16 15.75 -12.78
CA VAL A 29 5.93 15.83 -11.34
C VAL A 29 6.44 14.53 -10.71
N PRO A 30 7.43 14.58 -9.80
CA PRO A 30 7.92 13.38 -9.13
C PRO A 30 6.84 12.83 -8.21
N ILE A 31 6.64 11.51 -8.27
CA ILE A 31 5.72 10.79 -7.41
C ILE A 31 6.46 9.78 -6.55
N HIS A 32 5.90 9.48 -5.39
CA HIS A 32 6.31 8.34 -4.57
C HIS A 32 5.16 7.34 -4.56
N GLY A 33 5.28 6.24 -5.30
CA GLY A 33 4.25 5.21 -5.38
C GLY A 33 4.54 4.07 -4.40
N ASP A 34 3.53 3.66 -3.64
CA ASP A 34 3.61 2.53 -2.71
C ASP A 34 2.28 1.74 -2.68
N ASP A 35 2.32 0.43 -2.91
CA ASP A 35 1.14 -0.46 -2.90
C ASP A 35 1.18 -1.55 -1.81
N HIS A 36 2.13 -1.47 -0.88
CA HIS A 36 2.41 -2.55 0.09
C HIS A 36 1.54 -2.52 1.36
N PHE A 37 0.37 -1.88 1.32
CA PHE A 37 -0.58 -1.89 2.45
C PHE A 37 -1.37 -3.20 2.61
N THR A 38 -1.08 -4.21 1.80
CA THR A 38 -1.76 -5.50 1.86
C THR A 38 -0.82 -6.55 2.44
N LEU A 39 -1.32 -7.33 3.40
CA LEU A 39 -0.58 -8.43 4.01
C LEU A 39 -1.39 -9.74 3.82
N PRO A 40 -0.89 -10.75 3.08
CA PRO A 40 0.33 -10.74 2.29
C PRO A 40 0.26 -9.88 1.03
N ASP A 41 1.40 -9.29 0.70
CA ASP A 41 1.57 -8.54 -0.54
C ASP A 41 1.72 -9.49 -1.76
N ALA A 42 1.30 -9.00 -2.93
CA ALA A 42 1.33 -9.72 -4.19
C ALA A 42 2.75 -9.91 -4.75
N SER A 43 3.75 -9.11 -4.34
CA SER A 43 5.15 -9.30 -4.76
C SER A 43 5.80 -10.55 -4.17
N LEU A 44 5.21 -11.12 -3.12
CA LEU A 44 5.71 -12.32 -2.46
C LEU A 44 5.45 -13.59 -3.29
N SER A 45 6.39 -14.55 -3.20
CA SER A 45 6.21 -15.88 -3.79
C SER A 45 4.94 -16.55 -3.25
N PRO A 46 4.27 -17.42 -4.02
CA PRO A 46 3.09 -18.15 -3.54
C PRO A 46 3.32 -18.86 -2.19
N GLU A 47 4.51 -19.44 -1.99
CA GLU A 47 4.91 -20.13 -0.76
C GLU A 47 5.03 -19.15 0.41
N SER A 48 5.67 -18.00 0.19
CA SER A 48 5.84 -16.96 1.20
C SER A 48 4.50 -16.36 1.61
N ARG A 49 3.60 -16.14 0.64
CA ARG A 49 2.23 -15.67 0.90
C ARG A 49 1.48 -16.66 1.79
N LYS A 50 1.59 -17.96 1.51
CA LYS A 50 0.93 -19.01 2.31
C LYS A 50 1.42 -19.00 3.76
N ILE A 51 2.74 -18.98 3.96
CA ILE A 51 3.33 -18.88 5.31
C ILE A 51 2.79 -17.67 6.06
N LEU A 52 2.70 -16.53 5.37
CA LEU A 52 2.35 -15.26 5.98
C LEU A 52 0.85 -15.15 6.32
N VAL A 53 -0.03 -15.84 5.59
CA VAL A 53 -1.45 -16.01 5.98
C VAL A 53 -1.57 -16.74 7.32
N ASP A 54 -0.77 -17.80 7.48
CA ASP A 54 -0.80 -18.69 8.65
C ASP A 54 -0.05 -18.11 9.88
N LEU A 55 0.55 -16.92 9.76
CA LEU A 55 1.21 -16.27 10.89
C LEU A 55 0.20 -15.88 11.99
N PRO A 56 0.62 -15.94 13.27
CA PRO A 56 -0.12 -15.36 14.39
C PRO A 56 -0.55 -13.91 14.14
N ASN A 57 -1.76 -13.57 14.60
CA ASN A 57 -2.36 -12.25 14.37
C ASN A 57 -1.54 -11.12 14.99
N ASP A 58 -0.94 -11.33 16.16
CA ASP A 58 -0.09 -10.34 16.85
C ASP A 58 1.18 -10.01 16.05
N ILE A 59 1.77 -11.00 15.38
CA ILE A 59 2.91 -10.80 14.47
C ILE A 59 2.47 -9.99 13.24
N LYS A 60 1.33 -10.35 12.63
CA LYS A 60 0.79 -9.64 11.46
C LYS A 60 0.43 -8.20 11.79
N GLU A 61 -0.23 -7.97 12.92
CA GLU A 61 -0.61 -6.64 13.42
C GLU A 61 0.62 -5.77 13.66
N ARG A 62 1.65 -6.32 14.32
CA ARG A 62 2.90 -5.58 14.55
C ARG A 62 3.61 -5.23 13.25
N GLY A 63 3.58 -6.13 12.26
CA GLY A 63 4.07 -5.87 10.90
C GLY A 63 3.28 -4.74 10.21
N GLN A 64 1.95 -4.77 10.27
CA GLN A 64 1.10 -3.71 9.71
C GLN A 64 1.33 -2.36 10.41
N ARG A 65 1.48 -2.31 11.74
CA ARG A 65 1.81 -1.07 12.47
C ARG A 65 3.14 -0.45 12.01
N MET A 66 4.15 -1.27 11.75
CA MET A 66 5.42 -0.80 11.20
C MET A 66 5.24 -0.20 9.80
N GLN A 67 4.47 -0.87 8.93
CA GLN A 67 4.14 -0.35 7.59
C GLN A 67 3.40 0.98 7.70
N ILE A 68 2.39 1.09 8.56
CA ILE A 68 1.66 2.36 8.77
C ILE A 68 2.62 3.48 9.19
N HIS A 69 3.53 3.22 10.15
CA HIS A 69 4.50 4.21 10.60
C HIS A 69 5.41 4.68 9.47
N TYR A 70 5.93 3.76 8.65
CA TYR A 70 6.72 4.10 7.47
C TYR A 70 5.95 5.03 6.52
N HIS A 71 4.70 4.71 6.21
CA HIS A 71 3.91 5.49 5.27
C HIS A 71 3.47 6.86 5.81
N VAL A 72 3.26 6.99 7.13
CA VAL A 72 3.05 8.30 7.76
C VAL A 72 4.25 9.22 7.50
N ASP A 73 5.46 8.69 7.59
CA ASP A 73 6.68 9.47 7.28
C ASP A 73 6.79 9.81 5.79
N ILE A 74 6.43 8.89 4.89
CA ILE A 74 6.36 9.15 3.45
C ILE A 74 5.39 10.30 3.14
N ILE A 75 4.18 10.26 3.71
CA ILE A 75 3.15 11.29 3.49
C ILE A 75 3.64 12.67 3.93
N LYS A 76 4.41 12.74 5.02
CA LYS A 76 5.03 13.98 5.50
C LYS A 76 6.15 14.48 4.58
N LYS A 77 7.01 13.59 4.08
CA LYS A 77 8.23 13.94 3.33
C LYS A 77 7.97 14.24 1.85
N TYR A 78 7.03 13.57 1.21
CA TYR A 78 6.82 13.67 -0.24
C TYR A 78 5.63 14.57 -0.58
N ALA A 79 5.78 15.36 -1.67
CA ALA A 79 4.73 16.27 -2.15
C ALA A 79 3.60 15.56 -2.92
N CYS A 80 3.94 14.44 -3.57
CA CYS A 80 3.01 13.61 -4.33
C CYS A 80 3.15 12.10 -4.04
N PRO A 81 2.85 11.66 -2.80
CA PRO A 81 2.72 10.24 -2.49
C PRO A 81 1.41 9.69 -3.06
N LEU A 82 1.49 8.53 -3.72
CA LEU A 82 0.39 7.74 -4.23
C LEU A 82 0.42 6.38 -3.53
N ILE A 83 -0.47 6.22 -2.57
CA ILE A 83 -0.54 5.05 -1.70
C ILE A 83 -1.75 4.20 -2.08
N VAL A 84 -1.58 2.88 -2.21
CA VAL A 84 -2.65 1.93 -2.53
C VAL A 84 -2.69 0.79 -1.51
N GLY A 85 -3.89 0.39 -1.07
CA GLY A 85 -4.06 -0.73 -0.14
C GLY A 85 -5.43 -1.39 -0.20
N ARG A 86 -5.52 -2.63 0.28
CA ARG A 86 -6.80 -3.36 0.42
C ARG A 86 -7.55 -2.98 1.69
N HIS A 87 -6.88 -2.99 2.84
CA HIS A 87 -7.53 -2.95 4.14
C HIS A 87 -6.53 -2.52 5.21
N LEU A 88 -6.90 -1.54 6.06
CA LEU A 88 -6.30 -1.38 7.38
C LEU A 88 -7.10 -2.32 8.28
N GLU A 89 -6.55 -3.47 8.66
CA GLU A 89 -7.18 -4.25 9.73
C GLU A 89 -6.95 -3.51 11.03
N GLU A 90 -7.96 -2.74 11.44
CA GLU A 90 -8.07 -2.33 12.84
C GLU A 90 -8.55 -3.55 13.62
N ALA A 91 -7.85 -3.89 14.70
CA ALA A 91 -8.27 -4.93 15.61
C ALA A 91 -9.72 -4.67 16.07
N VAL A 92 -10.58 -5.68 15.94
CA VAL A 92 -11.83 -5.78 16.72
C VAL A 92 -11.46 -6.18 18.14
#